data_AF-A0A933U3U5-F1
#
_entry.id   AF-A0A933U3U5-F1
#
_cell.length_a   1.000
_cell.length_b   1.000
_cell.length_c   1.000
_cell.angle_alpha   90.00
_cell.angle_beta   90.00
_cell.angle_gamma   90.00
#
_symmetry.space_group_name_H-M   'P 1'
#
loop_
_entity.id
_entity.type
_entity.pdbx_description
1 polymer ?
#
loop_
_entity_poly.entity_id
_entity_poly.type
_entity_poly.pdbx_seq_one_letter_code
_entity_poly.pdbx_strand_id
1 'polypeptide(L)'
;MSFTPPCCPHAGCPASKPSPTFAYGTAGTYVRRCDRRLVQRFRCASCKLTFSDQSFRLDYRFRKPQLDKAIFESFVSKVSHRQIARVLRTRRPTVERRLRRFGEHARAFQEVLLEGKRVTGSFSLDEAESFETDRRLMPVTLPVLIERDSRFLVHLAVGTLPARKSTSPALVKRRQEFVAKHGKRRSGSRAAVKSCFESLAKHTDEQARVEVLTDLKASYPGILKEVFGKRPVAHGKTSSKEKRDSKNPLFAINHTLAMLRDGVSRLVRRTWCHAKLRERLQLHLWIYAAWRNFVRYVTNERRKETPAMAIGVEKEAWELTRLLRWRGPYALLLRGQ
;
A
#
# COMPACT_ATOMS: atom_id res chain seq x y z
N MET A 1 -21.09 -20.86 8.46
CA MET A 1 -20.48 -20.12 9.58
C MET A 1 -21.36 -18.93 9.90
N SER A 2 -21.79 -18.81 11.16
CA SER A 2 -22.49 -17.65 11.69
C SER A 2 -21.48 -16.51 11.89
N PHE A 3 -21.86 -15.29 11.50
CA PHE A 3 -21.04 -14.10 11.71
C PHE A 3 -21.23 -13.59 13.14
N THR A 4 -20.12 -13.34 13.84
CA THR A 4 -20.07 -12.79 15.19
C THR A 4 -19.43 -11.41 15.15
N PRO A 5 -20.19 -10.32 15.36
CA PRO A 5 -19.66 -8.97 15.39
C PRO A 5 -18.57 -8.79 16.46
N PRO A 6 -17.42 -8.19 16.13
CA PRO A 6 -16.34 -7.97 17.10
C PRO A 6 -16.54 -6.70 17.93
N CYS A 7 -17.33 -5.73 17.44
CA CYS A 7 -17.66 -4.48 18.11
C CYS A 7 -18.86 -3.79 17.44
N CYS A 8 -19.27 -2.64 17.98
CA CYS A 8 -20.20 -1.73 17.32
C CYS A 8 -19.48 -0.96 16.20
N PRO A 9 -19.98 -0.95 14.94
CA PRO A 9 -19.32 -0.24 13.84
C PRO A 9 -19.57 1.29 13.84
N HIS A 10 -20.34 1.80 14.81
CA HIS A 10 -20.66 3.23 14.92
C HIS A 10 -19.59 3.95 15.74
N ALA A 11 -18.87 4.89 15.12
CA ALA A 11 -17.67 5.53 15.69
C ALA A 11 -17.90 6.24 17.04
N GLY A 12 -19.10 6.77 17.30
CA GLY A 12 -19.44 7.43 18.57
C GLY A 12 -19.88 6.48 19.69
N CYS A 13 -19.91 5.18 19.46
CA CYS A 13 -20.34 4.21 20.46
C CYS A 13 -19.18 3.85 21.42
N PRO A 14 -19.42 3.78 22.75
CA PRO A 14 -18.43 3.26 23.70
C PRO A 14 -17.96 1.83 23.37
N ALA A 15 -18.85 1.01 22.79
CA ALA A 15 -18.56 -0.36 22.35
C ALA A 15 -17.97 -0.43 20.93
N SER A 16 -17.37 0.65 20.42
CA SER A 16 -16.74 0.67 19.09
C SER A 16 -15.37 -0.02 19.04
N LYS A 17 -14.75 -0.22 20.21
CA LYS A 17 -13.52 -1.00 20.35
C LYS A 17 -13.86 -2.51 20.34
N PRO A 18 -13.08 -3.32 19.60
CA PRO A 18 -13.20 -4.78 19.63
C PRO A 18 -13.17 -5.36 21.05
N SER A 19 -14.12 -6.24 21.37
CA SER A 19 -14.14 -6.97 22.64
C SER A 19 -14.78 -8.36 22.45
N PRO A 20 -14.20 -9.43 23.03
CA PRO A 20 -14.83 -10.75 23.07
C PRO A 20 -16.20 -10.74 23.77
N THR A 21 -16.43 -9.80 24.68
CA THR A 21 -17.67 -9.64 25.45
C THR A 21 -18.60 -8.58 24.88
N PHE A 22 -18.44 -8.22 23.60
CA PHE A 22 -19.30 -7.22 22.96
C PHE A 22 -20.77 -7.65 23.00
N ALA A 23 -21.58 -6.92 23.76
CA ALA A 23 -23.00 -7.19 23.92
C ALA A 23 -23.83 -6.62 22.75
N TYR A 24 -24.58 -7.50 22.08
CA TYR A 24 -25.51 -7.15 21.01
C TYR A 24 -26.71 -8.12 21.01
N GLY A 25 -27.84 -7.65 20.49
CA GLY A 25 -29.02 -8.47 20.21
C GLY A 25 -29.25 -8.66 18.72
N THR A 26 -30.06 -9.64 18.34
CA THR A 26 -30.53 -9.80 16.95
C THR A 26 -31.60 -8.76 16.62
N ALA A 27 -31.61 -8.25 15.38
CA ALA A 27 -32.54 -7.22 14.92
C ALA A 27 -33.18 -7.57 13.57
N GLY A 28 -33.59 -8.84 13.42
CA GLY A 28 -34.17 -9.38 12.19
C GLY A 28 -33.15 -9.54 11.06
N THR A 29 -33.65 -9.68 9.84
CA THR A 29 -32.84 -9.93 8.64
C THR A 29 -33.30 -9.04 7.47
N TYR A 30 -32.49 -8.94 6.42
CA TYR A 30 -32.90 -8.36 5.15
C TYR A 30 -32.22 -9.05 3.97
N VAL A 31 -32.84 -8.98 2.79
CA VAL A 31 -32.29 -9.55 1.56
C VAL A 31 -31.39 -8.52 0.87
N ARG A 32 -30.12 -8.86 0.66
CA ARG A 32 -29.15 -7.98 -0.02
C ARG A 32 -29.48 -7.89 -1.50
N ARG A 33 -29.58 -6.66 -2.03
CA ARG A 33 -30.06 -6.42 -3.40
C ARG A 33 -29.15 -6.97 -4.50
N CYS A 34 -27.82 -7.01 -4.30
CA CYS A 34 -26.88 -7.36 -5.37
C CYS A 34 -26.75 -8.87 -5.62
N ASP A 35 -27.02 -9.71 -4.63
CA ASP A 35 -26.81 -11.17 -4.69
C ASP A 35 -27.91 -11.98 -3.99
N ARG A 36 -28.96 -11.31 -3.50
CA ARG A 36 -30.11 -11.92 -2.82
C ARG A 36 -29.78 -12.70 -1.54
N ARG A 37 -28.57 -12.55 -1.00
CA ARG A 37 -28.18 -13.19 0.27
C ARG A 37 -28.99 -12.61 1.43
N LEU A 38 -29.49 -13.48 2.31
CA LEU A 38 -30.09 -13.08 3.56
C LEU A 38 -28.99 -12.59 4.53
N VAL A 39 -29.14 -11.36 5.02
CA VAL A 39 -28.18 -10.71 5.90
C VAL A 39 -28.79 -10.52 7.29
N GLN A 40 -28.07 -11.00 8.31
CA GLN A 40 -28.41 -10.79 9.72
C GLN A 40 -28.18 -9.34 10.13
N ARG A 41 -29.16 -8.76 10.83
CA ARG A 41 -29.01 -7.47 11.52
C ARG A 41 -28.83 -7.70 13.00
N PHE A 42 -28.07 -6.79 13.61
CA PHE A 42 -27.78 -6.75 15.02
C PHE A 42 -28.16 -5.38 15.58
N ARG A 43 -28.41 -5.32 16.88
CA ARG A 43 -28.64 -4.09 17.65
C ARG A 43 -27.59 -4.03 18.75
N CYS A 44 -26.80 -2.95 18.78
CA CYS A 44 -25.82 -2.75 19.83
C CYS A 44 -26.49 -2.57 21.19
N ALA A 45 -26.03 -3.25 22.23
CA ALA A 45 -26.60 -3.10 23.57
C ALA A 45 -26.31 -1.71 24.17
N SER A 46 -25.20 -1.07 23.81
CA SER A 46 -24.78 0.23 24.34
C SER A 46 -25.51 1.40 23.66
N CYS A 47 -25.34 1.59 22.34
CA CYS A 47 -25.92 2.75 21.64
C CYS A 47 -27.28 2.49 20.99
N LYS A 48 -27.81 1.26 21.08
CA LYS A 48 -29.10 0.82 20.51
C LYS A 48 -29.25 0.95 18.99
N LEU A 49 -28.25 1.48 18.28
CA LEU A 49 -28.22 1.55 16.83
C LEU A 49 -28.09 0.14 16.21
N THR A 50 -28.68 -0.01 15.02
CA THR A 50 -28.61 -1.26 14.26
C THR A 50 -27.41 -1.30 13.32
N PHE A 51 -26.92 -2.50 13.03
CA PHE A 51 -25.86 -2.76 12.06
C PHE A 51 -25.99 -4.18 11.49
N SER A 52 -25.12 -4.58 10.57
CA SER A 52 -25.06 -5.93 10.00
C SER A 52 -23.62 -6.34 9.69
N ASP A 53 -23.43 -7.56 9.20
CA ASP A 53 -22.12 -8.03 8.69
C ASP A 53 -21.55 -7.07 7.62
N GLN A 54 -22.42 -6.45 6.83
CA GLN A 54 -22.06 -5.51 5.78
C GLN A 54 -21.31 -4.30 6.33
N SER A 55 -21.56 -3.88 7.57
CA SER A 55 -20.86 -2.76 8.17
C SER A 55 -19.34 -2.96 8.26
N PHE A 56 -18.90 -4.22 8.32
CA PHE A 56 -17.49 -4.61 8.43
C PHE A 56 -16.87 -4.97 7.08
N ARG A 57 -17.68 -5.23 6.05
CA ARG A 57 -17.20 -5.66 4.74
C ARG A 57 -16.47 -4.55 3.98
N LEU A 58 -15.44 -4.94 3.24
CA LEU A 58 -14.70 -4.02 2.38
C LEU A 58 -15.56 -3.48 1.24
N ASP A 59 -16.43 -4.34 0.70
CA ASP A 59 -17.34 -4.07 -0.42
C ASP A 59 -18.64 -3.36 -0.03
N TYR A 60 -18.77 -2.92 1.23
CA TYR A 60 -19.98 -2.26 1.71
C TYR A 60 -20.39 -1.09 0.80
N ARG A 61 -21.67 -1.07 0.40
CA ARG A 61 -22.30 -0.14 -0.54
C ARG A 61 -21.86 -0.28 -2.00
N PHE A 62 -21.03 -1.26 -2.36
CA PHE A 62 -20.79 -1.59 -3.75
C PHE A 62 -21.97 -2.36 -4.33
N ARG A 63 -22.45 -1.90 -5.50
CA ARG A 63 -23.55 -2.55 -6.23
C ARG A 63 -23.10 -3.79 -7.00
N LYS A 64 -21.80 -3.92 -7.27
CA LYS A 64 -21.20 -5.02 -8.05
C LYS A 64 -19.99 -5.64 -7.33
N PRO A 65 -20.12 -6.18 -6.10
CA PRO A 65 -19.02 -6.73 -5.32
C PRO A 65 -18.33 -7.94 -5.98
N GLN A 66 -19.05 -8.68 -6.83
CA GLN A 66 -18.50 -9.79 -7.60
C GLN A 66 -17.34 -9.40 -8.54
N LEU A 67 -17.19 -8.11 -8.85
CA LEU A 67 -16.07 -7.61 -9.67
C LEU A 67 -14.78 -7.35 -8.87
N ASP A 68 -14.81 -7.45 -7.55
CA ASP A 68 -13.72 -6.98 -6.69
C ASP A 68 -12.42 -7.75 -6.93
N LYS A 69 -12.49 -9.09 -6.99
CA LYS A 69 -11.34 -9.95 -7.29
C LYS A 69 -10.70 -9.60 -8.63
N ALA A 70 -11.48 -9.59 -9.71
CA ALA A 70 -10.99 -9.32 -11.05
C ALA A 70 -10.42 -7.90 -11.21
N ILE A 71 -11.01 -6.90 -10.54
CA ILE A 71 -10.50 -5.53 -10.56
C ILE A 71 -9.18 -5.44 -9.78
N PHE A 72 -9.07 -6.11 -8.63
CA PHE A 72 -7.84 -6.15 -7.85
C PHE A 72 -6.70 -6.81 -8.62
N GLU A 73 -6.94 -7.99 -9.20
CA GLU A 73 -5.97 -8.69 -10.05
C GLU A 73 -5.51 -7.79 -11.19
N SER A 74 -6.44 -7.10 -11.84
CA SER A 74 -6.09 -6.15 -12.91
C SER A 74 -5.22 -4.98 -12.45
N PHE A 75 -5.33 -4.53 -11.19
CA PHE A 75 -4.45 -3.48 -10.65
C PHE A 75 -3.02 -3.96 -10.47
N VAL A 76 -2.78 -5.25 -10.26
CA VAL A 76 -1.43 -5.83 -10.12
C VAL A 76 -0.90 -6.47 -11.39
N SER A 77 -1.70 -6.45 -12.47
CA SER A 77 -1.38 -7.03 -13.79
C SER A 77 -1.20 -5.98 -14.89
N LYS A 78 -0.70 -4.78 -14.55
CA LYS A 78 -0.36 -3.73 -15.53
C LYS A 78 -1.53 -3.22 -16.37
N VAL A 79 -2.77 -3.39 -15.93
CA VAL A 79 -3.93 -3.00 -16.72
C VAL A 79 -4.32 -1.54 -16.46
N SER A 80 -4.70 -0.82 -17.51
CA SER A 80 -5.22 0.56 -17.37
C SER A 80 -6.66 0.56 -16.87
N HIS A 81 -7.08 1.59 -16.15
CA HIS A 81 -8.47 1.70 -15.66
C HIS A 81 -9.52 1.60 -16.77
N ARG A 82 -9.22 2.14 -17.96
CA ARG A 82 -10.12 2.06 -19.12
C ARG A 82 -10.23 0.63 -19.63
N GLN A 83 -9.10 -0.08 -19.69
CA GLN A 83 -9.09 -1.47 -20.13
C GLN A 83 -9.81 -2.38 -19.14
N ILE A 84 -9.62 -2.18 -17.82
CA ILE A 84 -10.40 -2.87 -16.78
C ILE A 84 -11.91 -2.67 -17.01
N ALA A 85 -12.31 -1.42 -17.24
CA ALA A 85 -13.71 -1.09 -17.46
C ALA A 85 -14.29 -1.77 -18.71
N ARG A 86 -13.54 -1.82 -19.82
CA ARG A 86 -13.96 -2.51 -21.06
C ARG A 86 -14.08 -4.02 -20.87
N VAL A 87 -13.03 -4.66 -20.36
CA VAL A 87 -12.97 -6.12 -20.19
C VAL A 87 -14.07 -6.60 -19.25
N LEU A 88 -14.28 -5.90 -18.13
CA LEU A 88 -15.29 -6.26 -17.14
C LEU A 88 -16.68 -5.66 -17.41
N ARG A 89 -16.90 -5.09 -18.60
CA ARG A 89 -18.17 -4.49 -19.04
C ARG A 89 -18.78 -3.58 -17.96
N THR A 90 -17.96 -2.70 -17.41
CA THR A 90 -18.32 -1.79 -16.32
C THR A 90 -17.90 -0.36 -16.63
N ARG A 91 -18.31 0.58 -15.78
CA ARG A 91 -17.97 2.00 -15.97
C ARG A 91 -16.62 2.32 -15.31
N ARG A 92 -15.81 3.17 -15.94
CA ARG A 92 -14.52 3.63 -15.38
C ARG A 92 -14.62 4.15 -13.92
N PRO A 93 -15.64 4.95 -13.52
CA PRO A 93 -15.79 5.36 -12.12
C PRO A 93 -15.93 4.21 -11.13
N THR A 94 -16.44 3.05 -11.56
CA THR A 94 -16.55 1.83 -10.75
C THR A 94 -15.17 1.26 -10.40
N VAL A 95 -14.22 1.34 -11.33
CA VAL A 95 -12.81 0.97 -11.12
C VAL A 95 -12.10 2.00 -10.24
N GLU A 96 -12.33 3.29 -10.50
CA GLU A 96 -11.71 4.37 -9.71
C GLU A 96 -12.11 4.35 -8.23
N ARG A 97 -13.38 4.05 -7.91
CA ARG A 97 -13.82 3.88 -6.53
C ARG A 97 -13.12 2.71 -5.83
N ARG A 98 -12.85 1.63 -6.56
CA ARG A 98 -12.09 0.48 -6.04
C ARG A 98 -10.63 0.79 -5.82
N LEU A 99 -9.99 1.58 -6.70
CA LEU A 99 -8.63 2.05 -6.44
C LEU A 99 -8.52 2.72 -5.07
N ARG A 100 -9.47 3.60 -4.74
CA ARG A 100 -9.50 4.29 -3.43
C ARG A 100 -9.71 3.31 -2.29
N ARG A 101 -10.80 2.53 -2.38
CA ARG A 101 -11.19 1.56 -1.34
C ARG A 101 -10.08 0.55 -1.07
N PHE A 102 -9.52 -0.06 -2.11
CA PHE A 102 -8.49 -1.08 -1.99
C PHE A 102 -7.16 -0.50 -1.55
N GLY A 103 -6.77 0.69 -2.02
CA GLY A 103 -5.53 1.33 -1.59
C GLY A 103 -5.55 1.74 -0.11
N GLU A 104 -6.65 2.34 0.35
CA GLU A 104 -6.86 2.68 1.77
C GLU A 104 -6.87 1.42 2.63
N HIS A 105 -7.59 0.39 2.18
CA HIS A 105 -7.65 -0.90 2.86
C HIS A 105 -6.29 -1.59 2.91
N ALA A 106 -5.55 -1.66 1.81
CA ALA A 106 -4.26 -2.35 1.74
C ALA A 106 -3.23 -1.74 2.70
N ARG A 107 -3.21 -0.40 2.80
CA ARG A 107 -2.40 0.31 3.80
C ARG A 107 -2.81 -0.07 5.22
N ALA A 108 -4.09 0.10 5.56
CA ALA A 108 -4.60 -0.18 6.90
C ALA A 108 -4.44 -1.66 7.29
N PHE A 109 -4.59 -2.58 6.33
CA PHE A 109 -4.41 -4.01 6.50
C PHE A 109 -2.97 -4.34 6.88
N GLN A 110 -1.98 -3.76 6.21
CA GLN A 110 -0.58 -3.93 6.59
C GLN A 110 -0.28 -3.32 7.97
N GLU A 111 -0.79 -2.13 8.25
CA GLU A 111 -0.61 -1.47 9.56
C GLU A 111 -1.12 -2.35 10.71
N VAL A 112 -2.33 -2.91 10.58
CA VAL A 112 -2.92 -3.84 11.55
C VAL A 112 -2.11 -5.13 11.66
N LEU A 113 -1.60 -5.65 10.55
CA LEU A 113 -0.81 -6.89 10.58
C LEU A 113 0.57 -6.72 11.20
N LEU A 114 1.17 -5.53 11.11
CA LEU A 114 2.46 -5.22 11.70
C LEU A 114 2.34 -4.66 13.13
N GLU A 115 1.13 -4.40 13.61
CA GLU A 115 0.89 -3.95 14.97
C GLU A 115 1.38 -5.00 15.98
N GLY A 116 2.17 -4.55 16.96
CA GLY A 116 2.79 -5.43 17.96
C GLY A 116 3.91 -6.34 17.44
N LYS A 117 4.16 -6.39 16.12
CA LYS A 117 5.21 -7.26 15.55
C LYS A 117 6.54 -6.53 15.45
N ARG A 118 7.61 -7.32 15.44
CA ARG A 118 8.98 -6.87 15.19
C ARG A 118 9.52 -7.61 13.97
N VAL A 119 9.99 -6.86 12.99
CA VAL A 119 10.65 -7.39 11.79
C VAL A 119 12.15 -7.34 12.02
N THR A 120 12.84 -8.38 11.57
CA THR A 120 14.31 -8.53 11.67
C THR A 120 14.88 -8.73 10.27
N GLY A 121 16.21 -8.69 10.17
CA GLY A 121 16.94 -8.86 8.91
C GLY A 121 17.57 -7.56 8.41
N SER A 122 17.94 -7.58 7.14
CA SER A 122 18.64 -6.47 6.49
C SER A 122 17.67 -5.72 5.59
N PHE A 123 17.69 -4.39 5.65
CA PHE A 123 16.72 -3.57 4.92
C PHE A 123 17.38 -2.86 3.73
N SER A 124 16.60 -2.58 2.69
CA SER A 124 17.07 -1.78 1.55
C SER A 124 16.06 -0.74 1.13
N LEU A 125 16.55 0.47 0.87
CA LEU A 125 15.75 1.57 0.35
C LEU A 125 16.36 2.13 -0.93
N ASP A 126 15.50 2.36 -1.92
CA ASP A 126 15.82 3.12 -3.11
C ASP A 126 14.58 3.93 -3.55
N GLU A 127 14.81 4.99 -4.33
CA GLU A 127 13.80 5.89 -4.85
C GLU A 127 13.62 5.70 -6.35
N ALA A 128 12.46 5.18 -6.76
CA ALA A 128 12.05 5.30 -8.15
C ALA A 128 11.54 6.72 -8.45
N GLU A 129 11.59 7.14 -9.71
CA GLU A 129 10.91 8.34 -10.19
C GLU A 129 9.74 8.00 -11.13
N SER A 130 8.68 8.79 -11.03
CA SER A 130 7.56 8.85 -11.99
C SER A 130 7.08 10.30 -12.10
N PHE A 131 5.85 10.51 -12.56
CA PHE A 131 5.29 11.84 -12.74
C PHE A 131 3.77 11.86 -12.61
N GLU A 132 3.24 13.05 -12.36
CA GLU A 132 1.81 13.32 -12.43
C GLU A 132 1.39 13.58 -13.89
N THR A 133 0.70 14.69 -14.17
CA THR A 133 0.27 15.04 -15.54
C THR A 133 1.43 15.34 -16.49
N ASP A 134 2.57 15.83 -15.97
CA ASP A 134 3.71 16.23 -16.80
C ASP A 134 5.05 15.73 -16.23
N ARG A 135 5.82 15.03 -17.08
CA ARG A 135 7.12 14.41 -16.72
C ARG A 135 8.23 15.39 -16.34
N ARG A 136 8.15 16.64 -16.79
CA ARG A 136 9.15 17.68 -16.51
C ARG A 136 8.68 18.61 -15.40
N LEU A 137 7.42 19.02 -15.43
CA LEU A 137 6.87 20.02 -14.51
C LEU A 137 6.36 19.42 -13.21
N MET A 138 5.88 18.17 -13.24
CA MET A 138 5.29 17.48 -12.10
C MET A 138 5.91 16.09 -11.83
N PRO A 139 7.25 15.97 -11.75
CA PRO A 139 7.88 14.72 -11.33
C PRO A 139 7.51 14.38 -9.88
N VAL A 140 7.57 13.10 -9.57
CA VAL A 140 7.38 12.56 -8.21
C VAL A 140 8.45 11.51 -7.92
N THR A 141 8.86 11.44 -6.67
CA THR A 141 9.72 10.37 -6.14
C THR A 141 8.89 9.32 -5.43
N LEU A 142 9.37 8.08 -5.44
CA LEU A 142 8.73 6.91 -4.87
C LEU A 142 9.76 6.09 -4.09
N PRO A 143 10.11 6.49 -2.85
CA PRO A 143 10.91 5.64 -1.98
C PRO A 143 10.16 4.35 -1.68
N VAL A 144 10.88 3.24 -1.80
CA VAL A 144 10.40 1.90 -1.48
C VAL A 144 11.40 1.27 -0.52
N LEU A 145 10.91 0.81 0.63
CA LEU A 145 11.69 0.13 1.65
C LEU A 145 11.28 -1.33 1.70
N ILE A 146 12.26 -2.23 1.62
CA ILE A 146 12.06 -3.67 1.76
C ILE A 146 12.95 -4.29 2.83
N GLU A 147 12.51 -5.41 3.38
CA GLU A 147 13.42 -6.42 3.93
C GLU A 147 14.03 -7.19 2.74
N ARG A 148 15.36 -7.36 2.75
CA ARG A 148 16.14 -7.78 1.59
C ARG A 148 15.82 -9.19 1.18
N ASP A 149 15.76 -10.15 2.09
CA ASP A 149 15.74 -11.57 1.74
C ASP A 149 14.36 -12.03 1.29
N SER A 150 13.34 -11.68 2.08
CA SER A 150 11.93 -11.95 1.78
C SER A 150 11.36 -11.04 0.69
N ARG A 151 12.01 -9.90 0.41
CA ARG A 151 11.47 -8.81 -0.42
C ARG A 151 10.16 -8.22 0.13
N PHE A 152 9.93 -8.35 1.44
CA PHE A 152 8.74 -7.79 2.09
C PHE A 152 8.78 -6.26 2.00
N LEU A 153 7.72 -5.67 1.43
CA LEU A 153 7.55 -4.22 1.33
C LEU A 153 7.15 -3.66 2.70
N VAL A 154 8.14 -3.18 3.45
CA VAL A 154 7.94 -2.58 4.79
C VAL A 154 7.15 -1.29 4.68
N HIS A 155 7.56 -0.41 3.76
CA HIS A 155 6.87 0.86 3.53
C HIS A 155 7.12 1.39 2.12
N LEU A 156 6.21 2.25 1.65
CA LEU A 156 6.38 3.02 0.43
C LEU A 156 5.66 4.37 0.53
N ALA A 157 6.21 5.39 -0.10
CA ALA A 157 5.64 6.72 -0.12
C ALA A 157 5.74 7.36 -1.50
N VAL A 158 5.03 8.46 -1.72
CA VAL A 158 5.10 9.27 -2.93
C VAL A 158 5.30 10.74 -2.54
N GLY A 159 6.41 11.32 -2.98
CA GLY A 159 6.76 12.72 -2.72
C GLY A 159 6.81 13.54 -4.00
N THR A 160 6.55 14.85 -3.91
CA THR A 160 6.76 15.75 -5.05
C THR A 160 8.24 15.93 -5.35
N LEU A 161 8.57 16.15 -6.62
CA LEU A 161 9.86 16.69 -7.01
C LEU A 161 9.66 18.08 -7.67
N PRO A 162 10.67 18.97 -7.58
CA PRO A 162 10.66 20.24 -8.31
C PRO A 162 10.59 20.01 -9.83
N ALA A 163 10.03 20.98 -10.54
CA ALA A 163 10.07 20.98 -12.00
C ALA A 163 11.52 20.89 -12.50
N ARG A 164 11.79 19.97 -13.42
CA ARG A 164 13.12 19.71 -13.98
C ARG A 164 13.66 20.96 -14.67
N LYS A 165 14.94 21.25 -14.43
CA LYS A 165 15.64 22.33 -15.12
C LYS A 165 15.79 22.00 -16.61
N SER A 166 15.93 23.04 -17.43
CA SER A 166 16.13 22.95 -18.88
C SER A 166 16.90 24.18 -19.33
N THR A 167 17.76 24.03 -20.32
CA THR A 167 18.45 25.13 -21.00
C THR A 167 17.68 25.66 -22.21
N SER A 168 16.80 24.84 -22.81
CA SER A 168 15.93 25.27 -23.92
C SER A 168 15.03 26.44 -23.53
N PRO A 169 15.05 27.57 -24.27
CA PRO A 169 14.24 28.75 -23.96
C PRO A 169 12.74 28.47 -23.85
N ALA A 170 12.19 27.67 -24.77
CA ALA A 170 10.78 27.29 -24.77
C ALA A 170 10.38 26.52 -23.49
N LEU A 171 11.25 25.62 -23.02
CA LEU A 171 11.00 24.83 -21.81
C LEU A 171 11.20 25.65 -20.53
N VAL A 172 12.10 26.64 -20.56
CA VAL A 172 12.27 27.61 -19.46
C VAL A 172 11.01 28.46 -19.33
N LYS A 173 10.53 29.04 -20.44
CA LYS A 173 9.28 29.82 -20.48
C LYS A 173 8.09 29.00 -19.96
N ARG A 174 7.92 27.78 -20.48
CA ARG A 174 6.86 26.85 -20.03
C ARG A 174 6.93 26.54 -18.53
N ARG A 175 8.13 26.41 -17.96
CA ARG A 175 8.33 26.22 -16.52
C ARG A 175 7.96 27.47 -15.73
N GLN A 176 8.32 28.66 -16.21
CA GLN A 176 7.98 29.93 -15.56
C GLN A 176 6.46 30.13 -15.54
N GLU A 177 5.76 29.92 -16.66
CA GLU A 177 4.30 29.97 -16.74
C GLU A 177 3.64 28.98 -15.77
N PHE A 178 4.15 27.74 -15.71
CA PHE A 178 3.66 26.74 -14.76
C PHE A 178 3.84 27.19 -13.30
N VAL A 179 5.00 27.75 -12.95
CA VAL A 179 5.28 28.24 -11.59
C VAL A 179 4.42 29.46 -11.25
N ALA A 180 4.19 30.37 -12.21
CA ALA A 180 3.30 31.50 -12.01
C ALA A 180 1.86 31.05 -11.73
N LYS A 181 1.38 30.03 -12.45
CA LYS A 181 0.01 29.51 -12.30
C LYS A 181 -0.21 28.61 -11.08
N HIS A 182 0.76 27.76 -10.75
CA HIS A 182 0.60 26.68 -9.77
C HIS A 182 1.51 26.79 -8.54
N GLY A 183 2.39 27.79 -8.51
CA GLY A 183 3.40 27.94 -7.48
C GLY A 183 4.61 27.01 -7.64
N LYS A 184 5.67 27.29 -6.89
CA LYS A 184 6.90 26.51 -6.90
C LYS A 184 6.72 25.19 -6.14
N ARG A 185 6.87 24.06 -6.84
CA ARG A 185 6.89 22.72 -6.24
C ARG A 185 8.16 22.52 -5.40
N ARG A 186 7.99 22.22 -4.11
CA ARG A 186 9.08 21.82 -3.20
C ARG A 186 9.35 20.32 -3.32
N SER A 187 10.58 19.90 -3.02
CA SER A 187 10.95 18.48 -2.97
C SER A 187 10.38 17.84 -1.71
N GLY A 188 9.52 16.83 -1.87
CA GLY A 188 9.02 15.98 -0.79
C GLY A 188 9.85 14.72 -0.56
N SER A 189 10.99 14.56 -1.26
CA SER A 189 11.82 13.34 -1.19
C SER A 189 12.34 13.06 0.22
N ARG A 190 12.86 14.06 0.93
CA ARG A 190 13.31 13.89 2.32
C ARG A 190 12.18 13.38 3.21
N ALA A 191 11.00 13.99 3.14
CA ALA A 191 9.85 13.62 3.96
C ALA A 191 9.35 12.20 3.64
N ALA A 192 9.27 11.84 2.35
CA ALA A 192 8.84 10.51 1.92
C ALA A 192 9.83 9.40 2.32
N VAL A 193 11.13 9.69 2.28
CA VAL A 193 12.16 8.75 2.77
C VAL A 193 12.12 8.65 4.30
N LYS A 194 11.97 9.79 4.99
CA LYS A 194 11.82 9.83 6.44
C LYS A 194 10.65 8.95 6.90
N SER A 195 9.48 9.03 6.24
CA SER A 195 8.33 8.18 6.60
C SER A 195 8.61 6.69 6.41
N CYS A 196 9.43 6.31 5.43
CA CYS A 196 9.85 4.92 5.27
C CYS A 196 10.71 4.46 6.45
N PHE A 197 11.70 5.27 6.87
CA PHE A 197 12.54 4.93 8.01
C PHE A 197 11.80 5.02 9.34
N GLU A 198 10.86 5.95 9.52
CA GLU A 198 9.98 6.00 10.70
C GLU A 198 9.14 4.72 10.81
N SER A 199 8.59 4.26 9.68
CA SER A 199 7.89 2.98 9.62
C SER A 199 8.83 1.81 9.96
N LEU A 200 10.09 1.85 9.53
CA LEU A 200 11.07 0.83 9.88
C LEU A 200 11.38 0.83 11.38
N ALA A 201 11.66 2.01 11.93
CA ALA A 201 11.98 2.19 13.34
C ALA A 201 10.83 1.69 14.23
N LYS A 202 9.57 2.01 13.86
CA LYS A 202 8.36 1.53 14.54
C LYS A 202 8.25 0.01 14.62
N HIS A 203 8.70 -0.70 13.58
CA HIS A 203 8.50 -2.14 13.45
C HIS A 203 9.77 -2.96 13.70
N THR A 204 10.86 -2.35 14.15
CA THR A 204 12.10 -3.04 14.49
C THR A 204 12.41 -2.81 15.97
N ASP A 205 13.12 -3.72 16.62
CA ASP A 205 13.41 -3.64 18.05
C ASP A 205 14.31 -2.43 18.39
N GLU A 206 13.86 -1.55 19.28
CA GLU A 206 14.53 -0.30 19.67
C GLU A 206 15.97 -0.48 20.15
N GLN A 207 16.33 -1.64 20.69
CA GLN A 207 17.68 -1.94 21.16
C GLN A 207 18.52 -2.66 20.11
N ALA A 208 17.89 -3.29 19.11
CA ALA A 208 18.59 -4.04 18.09
C ALA A 208 19.27 -3.12 17.06
N ARG A 209 20.47 -3.55 16.64
CA ARG A 209 21.18 -2.99 15.50
C ARG A 209 20.38 -3.20 14.22
N VAL A 210 20.17 -2.13 13.45
CA VAL A 210 19.47 -2.19 12.15
C VAL A 210 20.48 -2.10 11.02
N GLU A 211 20.40 -3.03 10.07
CA GLU A 211 21.16 -2.93 8.83
C GLU A 211 20.30 -2.29 7.74
N VAL A 212 20.80 -1.21 7.14
CA VAL A 212 20.13 -0.52 6.04
C VAL A 212 21.11 -0.36 4.89
N LEU A 213 20.70 -0.76 3.69
CA LEU A 213 21.45 -0.55 2.46
C LEU A 213 20.74 0.41 1.52
N THR A 214 21.49 1.36 0.98
CA THR A 214 20.98 2.35 0.03
C THR A 214 21.98 2.65 -1.08
N ASP A 215 21.57 3.43 -2.07
CA ASP A 215 22.50 4.08 -2.97
C ASP A 215 23.32 5.19 -2.25
N LEU A 216 24.13 5.92 -3.02
CA LEU A 216 25.00 6.99 -2.52
C LEU A 216 24.30 8.35 -2.33
N LYS A 217 22.97 8.42 -2.29
CA LYS A 217 22.28 9.70 -2.11
C LYS A 217 22.62 10.32 -0.75
N ALA A 218 23.19 11.52 -0.81
CA ALA A 218 23.72 12.23 0.36
C ALA A 218 22.70 12.52 1.46
N SER A 219 21.40 12.53 1.16
CA SER A 219 20.37 12.77 2.17
C SER A 219 20.15 11.60 3.13
N TYR A 220 20.45 10.36 2.74
CA TYR A 220 20.08 9.18 3.53
C TYR A 220 20.75 9.11 4.91
N PRO A 221 22.07 9.32 5.06
CA PRO A 221 22.71 9.26 6.37
C PRO A 221 22.11 10.25 7.38
N GLY A 222 21.80 11.47 6.92
CA GLY A 222 21.19 12.49 7.79
C GLY A 222 19.77 12.14 8.21
N ILE A 223 18.97 11.49 7.35
CA ILE A 223 17.62 11.04 7.72
C ILE A 223 17.69 9.82 8.65
N LEU A 224 18.59 8.89 8.40
CA LEU A 224 18.81 7.74 9.29
C LEU A 224 19.20 8.20 10.70
N LYS A 225 20.15 9.13 10.82
CA LYS A 225 20.54 9.72 12.10
C LYS A 225 19.37 10.42 12.80
N GLU A 226 18.55 11.17 12.05
CA GLU A 226 17.36 11.85 12.60
C GLU A 226 16.32 10.86 13.14
N VAL A 227 16.04 9.77 12.41
CA VAL A 227 14.98 8.82 12.76
C VAL A 227 15.41 7.84 13.84
N PHE A 228 16.63 7.29 13.74
CA PHE A 228 17.12 6.27 14.66
C PHE A 228 17.85 6.87 15.88
N GLY A 229 18.23 8.14 15.84
CA GLY A 229 18.86 8.84 16.96
C GLY A 229 20.14 8.14 17.43
N LYS A 230 20.12 7.64 18.67
CA LYS A 230 21.24 6.89 19.29
C LYS A 230 21.27 5.40 18.95
N ARG A 231 20.21 4.87 18.33
CA ARG A 231 20.10 3.45 18.00
C ARG A 231 21.16 3.05 16.96
N PRO A 232 21.88 1.93 17.15
CA PRO A 232 22.92 1.52 16.23
C PRO A 232 22.36 1.16 14.86
N VAL A 233 22.83 1.85 13.81
CA VAL A 233 22.46 1.58 12.40
C VAL A 233 23.72 1.27 11.60
N ALA A 234 23.78 0.06 11.02
CA ALA A 234 24.78 -0.28 10.00
C ALA A 234 24.28 0.21 8.63
N HIS A 235 24.82 1.34 8.15
CA HIS A 235 24.45 1.89 6.86
C HIS A 235 25.43 1.45 5.76
N GLY A 236 25.03 0.48 4.95
CA GLY A 236 25.73 0.09 3.72
C GLY A 236 25.38 1.00 2.56
N LYS A 237 26.37 1.48 1.81
CA LYS A 237 26.17 2.33 0.64
C LYS A 237 26.75 1.67 -0.60
N THR A 238 25.98 1.61 -1.68
CA THR A 238 26.41 1.02 -2.96
C THR A 238 26.31 2.05 -4.07
N SER A 239 27.34 2.15 -4.91
CA SER A 239 27.30 3.06 -6.06
C SER A 239 26.31 2.54 -7.12
N SER A 240 25.53 3.46 -7.70
CA SER A 240 24.62 3.12 -8.80
C SER A 240 25.33 2.78 -10.12
N LYS A 241 26.65 3.03 -10.18
CA LYS A 241 27.55 2.67 -11.27
C LYS A 241 28.11 1.24 -11.16
N GLU A 242 27.98 0.61 -9.99
CA GLU A 242 28.37 -0.79 -9.82
C GLU A 242 27.65 -1.69 -10.81
N LYS A 243 28.29 -2.81 -11.16
CA LYS A 243 27.69 -3.80 -12.06
C LYS A 243 26.34 -4.27 -11.51
N ARG A 244 25.32 -4.29 -12.37
CA ARG A 244 23.95 -4.68 -12.01
C ARG A 244 23.75 -6.16 -12.25
N ASP A 245 24.27 -6.97 -11.33
CA ASP A 245 24.05 -8.41 -11.28
C ASP A 245 23.39 -8.82 -9.95
N SER A 246 23.20 -10.13 -9.75
CA SER A 246 22.60 -10.69 -8.54
C SER A 246 23.47 -10.53 -7.29
N LYS A 247 24.77 -10.27 -7.46
CA LYS A 247 25.72 -10.06 -6.35
C LYS A 247 25.71 -8.61 -5.85
N ASN A 248 25.16 -7.69 -6.64
CA ASN A 248 25.01 -6.29 -6.23
C ASN A 248 24.14 -6.18 -4.96
N PRO A 249 24.59 -5.49 -3.90
CA PRO A 249 23.81 -5.33 -2.67
C PRO A 249 22.42 -4.69 -2.87
N LEU A 250 22.26 -3.86 -3.92
CA LEU A 250 21.00 -3.23 -4.31
C LEU A 250 20.13 -4.11 -5.23
N PHE A 251 20.57 -5.31 -5.60
CA PHE A 251 19.81 -6.19 -6.50
C PHE A 251 18.39 -6.42 -5.98
N ALA A 252 18.23 -6.68 -4.69
CA ALA A 252 16.94 -6.96 -4.07
C ALA A 252 15.93 -5.83 -4.28
N ILE A 253 16.35 -4.58 -4.02
CA ILE A 253 15.48 -3.40 -4.18
C ILE A 253 15.28 -3.04 -5.66
N ASN A 254 16.33 -3.12 -6.49
CA ASN A 254 16.24 -2.90 -7.93
C ASN A 254 15.25 -3.86 -8.59
N HIS A 255 15.31 -5.14 -8.22
CA HIS A 255 14.39 -6.15 -8.70
C HIS A 255 12.94 -5.85 -8.24
N THR A 256 12.75 -5.47 -6.97
CA THR A 256 11.42 -5.06 -6.48
C THR A 256 10.87 -3.84 -7.22
N LEU A 257 11.70 -2.84 -7.52
CA LEU A 257 11.32 -1.67 -8.32
C LEU A 257 11.04 -2.02 -9.80
N ALA A 258 11.67 -3.05 -10.34
CA ALA A 258 11.34 -3.58 -11.66
C ALA A 258 9.95 -4.25 -11.64
N MET A 259 9.67 -5.09 -10.63
CA MET A 259 8.38 -5.76 -10.48
C MET A 259 7.22 -4.79 -10.20
N LEU A 260 7.36 -3.91 -9.20
CA LEU A 260 7.21 -2.47 -9.43
C LEU A 260 6.42 -1.98 -10.66
N ARG A 261 7.26 -1.59 -11.62
CA ARG A 261 6.91 -1.04 -12.93
C ARG A 261 6.20 -2.05 -13.82
N ASP A 262 6.43 -3.34 -13.62
CA ASP A 262 5.76 -4.37 -14.38
C ASP A 262 4.30 -4.56 -13.95
N GLY A 263 4.01 -4.61 -12.65
CA GLY A 263 2.66 -4.83 -12.13
C GLY A 263 1.79 -3.57 -12.07
N VAL A 264 2.39 -2.39 -11.87
CA VAL A 264 1.64 -1.13 -11.69
C VAL A 264 1.64 -0.33 -12.99
N SER A 265 0.50 -0.28 -13.68
CA SER A 265 0.37 0.39 -14.99
C SER A 265 0.81 1.87 -15.00
N ARG A 266 0.71 2.56 -13.85
CA ARG A 266 1.11 3.97 -13.68
C ARG A 266 2.63 4.19 -13.59
N LEU A 267 3.41 3.13 -13.39
CA LEU A 267 4.86 3.19 -13.27
C LEU A 267 5.60 2.78 -14.56
N VAL A 268 4.85 2.30 -15.56
CA VAL A 268 5.41 1.93 -16.86
C VAL A 268 6.05 3.16 -17.50
N ARG A 269 7.29 3.02 -18.00
CA ARG A 269 7.97 4.12 -18.68
C ARG A 269 7.31 4.38 -20.04
N ARG A 270 7.22 5.65 -20.44
CA ARG A 270 6.63 6.08 -21.72
C ARG A 270 5.18 5.57 -21.94
N THR A 271 4.38 5.54 -20.87
CA THR A 271 2.97 5.11 -20.92
C THR A 271 1.98 6.27 -20.93
N TRP A 272 0.79 6.02 -21.48
CA TRP A 272 -0.38 6.89 -21.38
C TRP A 272 -1.12 6.75 -20.04
N CYS A 273 -0.71 5.79 -19.21
CA CYS A 273 -1.34 5.44 -17.93
C CYS A 273 -0.74 6.20 -16.73
N HIS A 274 -0.02 7.30 -16.92
CA HIS A 274 0.61 8.05 -15.83
C HIS A 274 -0.39 8.45 -14.74
N ALA A 275 0.12 8.62 -13.53
CA ALA A 275 -0.70 9.11 -12.44
C ALA A 275 -1.13 10.55 -12.74
N LYS A 276 -2.41 10.90 -12.65
CA LYS A 276 -2.81 12.32 -12.74
C LYS A 276 -2.67 13.04 -11.41
N LEU A 277 -2.74 12.27 -10.33
CA LEU A 277 -2.67 12.72 -8.93
C LEU A 277 -1.78 11.72 -8.19
N ARG A 278 -0.78 12.23 -7.47
CA ARG A 278 0.13 11.41 -6.67
C ARG A 278 -0.57 10.57 -5.59
N GLU A 279 -1.68 11.05 -5.03
CA GLU A 279 -2.45 10.32 -4.02
C GLU A 279 -3.07 9.05 -4.62
N ARG A 280 -3.44 9.10 -5.91
CA ARG A 280 -3.93 7.92 -6.65
C ARG A 280 -2.80 6.96 -7.01
N LEU A 281 -1.58 7.46 -7.20
CA LEU A 281 -0.41 6.62 -7.36
C LEU A 281 -0.12 5.86 -6.06
N GLN A 282 -0.06 6.57 -4.93
CA GLN A 282 0.14 6.00 -3.60
C GLN A 282 -0.86 4.86 -3.31
N LEU A 283 -2.14 5.07 -3.60
CA LEU A 283 -3.18 4.04 -3.43
C LEU A 283 -2.92 2.79 -4.29
N HIS A 284 -2.48 2.98 -5.54
CA HIS A 284 -2.16 1.86 -6.43
C HIS A 284 -0.93 1.08 -5.92
N LEU A 285 0.08 1.78 -5.41
CA LEU A 285 1.26 1.15 -4.82
C LEU A 285 0.90 0.30 -3.61
N TRP A 286 0.01 0.79 -2.73
CA TRP A 286 -0.45 0.00 -1.58
C TRP A 286 -1.21 -1.26 -1.99
N ILE A 287 -2.03 -1.20 -3.04
CA ILE A 287 -2.68 -2.40 -3.61
C ILE A 287 -1.63 -3.43 -4.02
N TYR A 288 -0.59 -3.00 -4.73
CA TYR A 288 0.51 -3.88 -5.11
C TYR A 288 1.26 -4.42 -3.89
N ALA A 289 1.53 -3.59 -2.87
CA ALA A 289 2.22 -4.01 -1.66
C ALA A 289 1.44 -5.11 -0.92
N ALA A 290 0.13 -4.96 -0.76
CA ALA A 290 -0.70 -5.99 -0.13
C ALA A 290 -0.67 -7.31 -0.93
N TRP A 291 -0.78 -7.24 -2.25
CA TRP A 291 -0.64 -8.43 -3.09
C TRP A 291 0.74 -9.08 -2.96
N ARG A 292 1.80 -8.28 -3.05
CA ARG A 292 3.19 -8.75 -2.97
C ARG A 292 3.49 -9.40 -1.63
N ASN A 293 3.07 -8.77 -0.53
CA ASN A 293 3.42 -9.21 0.81
C ASN A 293 2.62 -10.43 1.27
N PHE A 294 1.32 -10.48 0.94
CA PHE A 294 0.39 -11.42 1.58
C PHE A 294 -0.19 -12.48 0.65
N VAL A 295 -0.18 -12.25 -0.67
CA VAL A 295 -0.83 -13.16 -1.65
C VAL A 295 0.20 -13.85 -2.55
N ARG A 296 1.16 -13.09 -3.07
CA ARG A 296 2.18 -13.58 -4.00
C ARG A 296 3.32 -14.26 -3.24
N TYR A 297 3.78 -15.40 -3.71
CA TYR A 297 5.01 -16.02 -3.23
C TYR A 297 6.23 -15.15 -3.52
N VAL A 298 7.32 -15.34 -2.77
CA VAL A 298 8.54 -14.51 -2.89
C VAL A 298 9.14 -14.61 -4.30
N THR A 299 9.36 -15.83 -4.79
CA THR A 299 9.82 -16.14 -6.16
C THR A 299 9.06 -17.34 -6.73
N ASN A 300 9.29 -17.68 -7.99
CA ASN A 300 8.71 -18.87 -8.62
C ASN A 300 9.30 -20.18 -8.06
N GLU A 301 10.49 -20.10 -7.47
CA GLU A 301 11.22 -21.21 -6.85
C GLU A 301 10.87 -21.36 -5.36
N ARG A 302 10.75 -20.25 -4.62
CA ARG A 302 10.31 -20.21 -3.22
C ARG A 302 8.78 -20.32 -3.14
N ARG A 303 8.27 -21.49 -3.56
CA ARG A 303 6.83 -21.79 -3.64
C ARG A 303 6.21 -21.86 -2.25
N LYS A 304 4.91 -21.54 -2.15
CA LYS A 304 4.11 -21.62 -0.93
C LYS A 304 4.55 -20.71 0.23
N GLU A 305 5.47 -19.78 -0.01
CA GLU A 305 5.93 -18.84 1.00
C GLU A 305 5.85 -17.41 0.47
N THR A 306 5.07 -16.57 1.16
CA THR A 306 4.94 -15.14 0.85
C THR A 306 6.01 -14.35 1.60
N PRO A 307 6.31 -13.10 1.18
CA PRO A 307 7.19 -12.24 1.95
C PRO A 307 6.76 -12.08 3.41
N ALA A 308 5.46 -11.95 3.69
CA ALA A 308 4.96 -11.84 5.07
C ALA A 308 5.19 -13.12 5.89
N MET A 309 5.16 -14.29 5.25
CA MET A 309 5.51 -15.55 5.91
C MET A 309 7.01 -15.63 6.22
N ALA A 310 7.84 -15.27 5.25
CA ALA A 310 9.28 -15.30 5.37
C ALA A 310 9.82 -14.42 6.52
N ILE A 311 9.13 -13.32 6.86
CA ILE A 311 9.49 -12.45 7.99
C ILE A 311 8.69 -12.74 9.27
N GLY A 312 7.92 -13.83 9.31
CA GLY A 312 7.15 -14.24 10.50
C GLY A 312 5.93 -13.37 10.82
N VAL A 313 5.51 -12.48 9.92
CA VAL A 313 4.31 -11.65 10.09
C VAL A 313 3.04 -12.49 9.87
N GLU A 314 3.10 -13.50 9.01
CA GLU A 314 1.97 -14.39 8.72
C GLU A 314 2.39 -15.85 8.74
N LYS A 315 1.44 -16.75 9.04
CA LYS A 315 1.70 -18.20 9.02
C LYS A 315 1.33 -18.86 7.69
N GLU A 316 0.46 -18.21 6.92
CA GLU A 316 -0.09 -18.74 5.67
C GLU A 316 -0.30 -17.60 4.66
N ALA A 317 -0.36 -17.96 3.38
CA ALA A 317 -0.70 -17.03 2.32
C ALA A 317 -2.18 -16.64 2.42
N TRP A 318 -2.48 -15.37 2.21
CA TRP A 318 -3.84 -14.89 2.12
C TRP A 318 -4.43 -15.23 0.75
N GLU A 319 -5.60 -15.87 0.75
CA GLU A 319 -6.45 -15.90 -0.44
C GLU A 319 -6.97 -14.49 -0.73
N LEU A 320 -6.97 -14.10 -2.01
CA LEU A 320 -7.39 -12.76 -2.40
C LEU A 320 -8.85 -12.45 -2.02
N THR A 321 -9.73 -13.46 -2.05
CA THR A 321 -11.13 -13.29 -1.63
C THR A 321 -11.25 -12.98 -0.12
N ARG A 322 -10.39 -13.59 0.71
CA ARG A 322 -10.33 -13.33 2.16
C ARG A 322 -9.73 -11.96 2.45
N LEU A 323 -8.66 -11.58 1.74
CA LEU A 323 -8.07 -10.24 1.83
C LEU A 323 -9.12 -9.17 1.53
N LEU A 324 -9.94 -9.37 0.49
CA LEU A 324 -10.96 -8.40 0.07
C LEU A 324 -12.30 -8.53 0.81
N ARG A 325 -12.42 -9.39 1.82
CA ARG A 325 -13.70 -9.64 2.51
C ARG A 325 -14.02 -8.55 3.52
N TRP A 326 -13.08 -8.26 4.42
CA TRP A 326 -13.26 -7.41 5.58
C TRP A 326 -12.37 -6.16 5.47
N ARG A 327 -12.83 -5.04 6.03
CA ARG A 327 -11.99 -3.82 6.08
C ARG A 327 -10.78 -4.06 6.98
N GLY A 328 -9.71 -3.29 6.74
CA GLY A 328 -8.39 -3.49 7.39
C GLY A 328 -8.46 -3.69 8.90
N PRO A 329 -9.13 -2.81 9.67
CA PRO A 329 -9.24 -2.94 11.13
C PRO A 329 -9.90 -4.24 11.63
N TYR A 330 -10.69 -4.90 10.78
CA TYR A 330 -11.45 -6.09 11.15
C TYR A 330 -10.92 -7.36 10.48
N ALA A 331 -9.95 -7.24 9.56
CA ALA A 331 -9.52 -8.34 8.72
C ALA A 331 -8.89 -9.48 9.53
N LEU A 332 -8.15 -9.15 10.60
CA LEU A 332 -7.62 -10.13 11.54
C LEU A 332 -8.71 -10.73 12.43
N LEU A 333 -9.54 -9.87 13.04
CA LEU A 333 -10.59 -10.28 13.98
C LEU A 333 -11.61 -11.23 13.35
N LEU A 334 -11.87 -11.05 12.05
CA LEU A 334 -12.86 -11.79 11.29
C LEU A 334 -12.24 -12.80 10.31
N ARG A 335 -10.94 -13.10 10.44
CA ARG A 335 -10.21 -13.99 9.51
C ARG A 335 -10.86 -15.38 9.38
N GLY A 336 -11.36 -15.92 10.49
CA GLY A 336 -12.02 -17.23 10.55
C GLY A 336 -13.52 -17.24 10.23
N GLN A 337 -14.12 -16.08 9.92
CA GLN A 337 -15.56 -15.93 9.69
C GLN A 337 -15.91 -15.70 8.23
#